data_AF-A0A9D6QHX8-F1
#
_entry.id   AF-A0A9D6QHX8-F1
#
_cell.length_a   1.000
_cell.length_b   1.000
_cell.length_c   1.000
_cell.angle_alpha   90.00
_cell.angle_beta   90.00
_cell.angle_gamma   90.00
#
_symmetry.space_group_name_H-M   'P 1'
#
loop_
_entity.id
_entity.type
_entity.pdbx_description
1 polymer ?
#
loop_
_entity_poly.entity_id
_entity_poly.type
_entity_poly.pdbx_seq_one_letter_code
_entity_poly.pdbx_strand_id
1 'polypeptide(L)'
;MKIILRQTLRAAALLGAMAMIGLAPQAVAQETHFDKMANLPFTENRPTKETAQILRDELLFQRATQTYLWALPLINTLGMKVGSEKVFGAGYNVLPIWKKRLDAKTLVTTPNSDV
;
A
#
# COMPACT_ATOMS: atom_id res chain seq x y z
N MET A 1 -62.57 28.31 -2.09
CA MET A 1 -61.49 28.48 -1.07
C MET A 1 -60.57 27.25 -0.90
N LYS A 2 -61.06 26.00 -0.99
CA LYS A 2 -60.22 24.79 -0.82
C LYS A 2 -59.20 24.49 -1.96
N ILE A 3 -59.41 25.04 -3.16
CA ILE A 3 -58.58 24.76 -4.36
C ILE A 3 -57.30 25.63 -4.36
N ILE A 4 -57.40 26.90 -3.98
CA ILE A 4 -56.27 27.84 -3.91
C ILE A 4 -55.28 27.42 -2.80
N LEU A 5 -55.78 26.93 -1.66
CA LEU A 5 -54.95 26.42 -0.56
C LEU A 5 -54.12 25.18 -0.93
N ARG A 6 -54.61 24.34 -1.86
CA ARG A 6 -53.89 23.16 -2.35
C ARG A 6 -52.78 23.51 -3.35
N GLN A 7 -52.93 24.63 -4.07
CA GLN A 7 -51.91 25.10 -5.02
C GLN A 7 -50.73 25.77 -4.31
N THR A 8 -51.00 26.55 -3.26
CA THR A 8 -49.93 27.16 -2.43
C THR A 8 -49.13 26.12 -1.64
N LEU A 9 -49.79 25.07 -1.13
CA LEU A 9 -49.13 23.93 -0.48
C LEU A 9 -48.21 23.14 -1.43
N ARG A 10 -48.58 23.03 -2.72
CA ARG A 10 -47.75 22.35 -3.74
C ARG A 10 -46.56 23.20 -4.19
N ALA A 11 -46.73 24.53 -4.30
CA ALA A 11 -45.64 25.45 -4.62
C ALA A 11 -44.59 25.53 -3.49
N ALA A 12 -45.03 25.51 -2.22
CA ALA A 12 -44.13 25.46 -1.08
C ALA A 12 -43.35 24.13 -0.99
N ALA A 13 -43.97 23.00 -1.38
CA ALA A 13 -43.31 21.69 -1.42
C ALA A 13 -42.23 21.62 -2.52
N LEU A 14 -42.43 22.30 -3.65
CA LEU A 14 -41.45 22.37 -4.75
C LEU A 14 -40.25 23.27 -4.40
N LEU A 15 -40.45 24.38 -3.68
CA LEU A 15 -39.36 25.22 -3.18
C LEU A 15 -38.57 24.56 -2.04
N GLY A 16 -39.24 23.80 -1.17
CA GLY A 16 -38.58 23.02 -0.12
C GLY A 16 -37.74 21.86 -0.67
N ALA A 17 -38.17 21.24 -1.77
CA ALA A 17 -37.42 20.15 -2.42
C ALA A 17 -36.17 20.64 -3.17
N MET A 18 -36.18 21.87 -3.71
CA MET A 18 -35.01 22.47 -4.38
C MET A 18 -33.92 22.92 -3.40
N ALA A 19 -34.25 23.19 -2.14
CA ALA A 19 -33.26 23.58 -1.12
C ALA A 19 -32.40 22.40 -0.61
N MET A 20 -32.84 21.16 -0.82
CA MET A 20 -32.18 19.96 -0.26
C MET A 20 -31.20 19.28 -1.23
N ILE A 21 -31.11 19.73 -2.48
CA ILE A 21 -30.19 19.16 -3.49
C ILE A 21 -28.76 19.70 -3.34
N GLY A 22 -28.54 20.76 -2.56
CA GLY A 22 -27.23 21.40 -2.36
C GLY A 22 -26.37 20.85 -1.20
N LEU A 23 -26.88 19.90 -0.42
CA LEU A 23 -26.21 19.36 0.79
C LEU A 23 -25.58 17.98 0.57
N ALA A 24 -25.16 17.67 -0.66
CA ALA A 24 -24.20 16.59 -0.83
C ALA A 24 -22.94 16.96 -0.02
N PRO A 25 -22.43 16.09 0.88
CA PRO A 25 -21.15 16.31 1.50
C PRO A 25 -20.14 16.51 0.37
N GLN A 26 -19.56 17.71 0.28
CA GLN A 26 -18.41 17.90 -0.60
C GLN A 26 -17.35 16.93 -0.09
N ALA A 27 -16.92 16.01 -0.95
CA ALA A 27 -15.77 15.18 -0.64
C ALA A 27 -14.59 16.13 -0.41
N VAL A 28 -14.24 16.34 0.85
CA VAL A 28 -13.01 17.05 1.21
C VAL A 28 -11.89 16.21 0.64
N ALA A 29 -11.12 16.76 -0.29
CA ALA A 29 -9.93 16.10 -0.80
C ALA A 29 -9.03 15.78 0.41
N GLN A 30 -8.97 14.51 0.77
CA GLN A 30 -8.13 14.08 1.89
C GLN A 30 -6.69 14.35 1.51
N GLU A 31 -6.01 15.17 2.31
CA GLU A 31 -4.61 15.50 2.09
C GLU A 31 -3.81 14.21 1.97
N THR A 32 -3.17 14.00 0.81
CA THR A 32 -2.39 12.79 0.56
C THR A 32 -1.10 12.83 1.38
N HIS A 33 -0.44 11.68 1.56
CA HIS A 33 0.86 11.64 2.21
C HIS A 33 1.88 12.55 1.52
N PHE A 34 1.85 12.64 0.19
CA PHE A 34 2.72 13.51 -0.58
C PHE A 34 2.39 14.99 -0.39
N ASP A 35 1.10 15.35 -0.30
CA ASP A 35 0.69 16.72 -0.01
C ASP A 35 1.21 17.17 1.36
N LYS A 36 1.09 16.32 2.39
CA LYS A 36 1.63 16.59 3.73
C LYS A 36 3.14 16.85 3.72
N MET A 37 3.89 16.09 2.92
CA MET A 37 5.34 16.28 2.80
C MET A 37 5.69 17.55 2.01
N ALA A 38 4.94 17.86 0.96
CA ALA A 38 5.13 19.07 0.16
C ALA A 38 4.85 20.35 0.97
N ASN A 39 3.91 20.27 1.91
CA ASN A 39 3.48 21.39 2.76
C ASN A 39 4.27 21.52 4.07
N LEU A 40 5.37 20.78 4.25
CA LEU A 40 6.19 20.88 5.47
C LEU A 40 6.78 22.29 5.65
N PRO A 41 7.00 22.75 6.89
CA PRO A 41 7.46 24.11 7.14
C PRO A 41 8.93 24.31 6.75
N PHE A 42 9.19 25.46 6.13
CA PHE A 42 10.53 25.99 5.83
C PHE A 42 10.65 27.39 6.41
N THR A 43 11.78 27.69 7.04
CA THR A 43 12.14 29.02 7.54
C THR A 43 13.30 29.54 6.71
N GLU A 44 13.15 30.72 6.10
CA GLU A 44 14.17 31.30 5.21
C GLU A 44 14.63 30.36 4.09
N ASN A 45 13.67 29.64 3.47
CA ASN A 45 13.91 28.63 2.43
C ASN A 45 14.82 27.46 2.88
N ARG A 46 14.94 27.23 4.19
CA ARG A 46 15.63 26.06 4.77
C ARG A 46 14.63 25.23 5.57
N PRO A 47 14.74 23.89 5.52
CA PRO A 47 13.89 23.05 6.36
C PRO A 47 14.22 23.32 7.83
N THR A 48 13.22 23.31 8.70
CA THR A 48 13.46 23.25 10.15
C THR A 48 14.15 21.93 10.49
N LYS A 49 14.69 21.80 11.71
CA LYS A 49 15.31 20.55 12.15
C LYS A 49 14.31 19.38 12.07
N GLU A 50 13.06 19.65 12.42
CA GLU A 50 11.96 18.70 12.40
C GLU A 50 11.59 18.33 10.96
N THR A 51 11.39 19.30 10.06
CA THR A 51 11.13 19.03 8.63
C THR A 51 12.25 18.20 8.01
N ALA A 52 13.51 18.55 8.30
CA ALA A 52 14.66 17.82 7.78
C ALA A 52 14.71 16.38 8.30
N GLN A 53 14.25 16.11 9.53
CA GLN A 53 14.18 14.75 10.05
C GLN A 53 13.07 13.96 9.35
N ILE A 54 11.87 14.52 9.23
CA ILE A 54 10.73 13.88 8.55
C ILE A 54 11.11 13.48 7.12
N LEU A 55 11.73 14.38 6.36
CA LEU A 55 12.15 14.10 4.99
C LEU A 55 13.24 13.01 4.90
N ARG A 56 14.14 12.93 5.89
CA ARG A 56 15.14 11.86 5.95
C ARG A 56 14.52 10.51 6.27
N ASP A 57 13.54 10.47 7.15
CA ASP A 57 12.83 9.24 7.52
C ASP A 57 12.02 8.71 6.33
N GLU A 58 11.34 9.59 5.59
CA GLU A 58 10.69 9.22 4.34
C GLU A 58 11.69 8.68 3.31
N LEU A 59 12.82 9.38 3.12
CA LEU A 59 13.86 8.93 2.18
C LEU A 59 14.40 7.55 2.57
N LEU A 60 14.57 7.29 3.87
CA LEU A 60 14.99 5.98 4.37
C LEU A 60 13.93 4.91 4.07
N PHE A 61 12.66 5.21 4.33
CA PHE A 61 11.55 4.31 4.02
C PHE A 61 11.54 3.93 2.52
N GLN A 62 11.55 4.94 1.63
CA GLN A 62 11.53 4.71 0.19
C GLN A 62 12.74 3.88 -0.27
N ARG A 63 13.94 4.21 0.21
CA ARG A 63 15.16 3.45 -0.10
C ARG A 63 15.09 2.01 0.40
N ALA A 64 14.56 1.79 1.60
CA ALA A 64 14.40 0.44 2.15
C ALA A 64 13.43 -0.38 1.30
N THR A 65 12.28 0.19 0.91
CA THR A 65 11.32 -0.47 0.02
C THR A 65 11.94 -0.84 -1.33
N GLN A 66 12.64 0.09 -1.97
CA GLN A 66 13.28 -0.18 -3.26
C GLN A 66 14.41 -1.21 -3.12
N THR A 67 15.20 -1.14 -2.06
CA THR A 67 16.26 -2.12 -1.77
C THR A 67 15.68 -3.52 -1.59
N TYR A 68 14.54 -3.65 -0.90
CA TYR A 68 13.88 -4.93 -0.72
C TYR A 68 13.43 -5.52 -2.07
N LEU A 69 12.78 -4.71 -2.92
CA LEU A 69 12.35 -5.15 -4.25
C LEU A 69 13.53 -5.54 -5.13
N TRP A 70 14.59 -4.74 -5.12
CA TRP A 70 15.83 -5.02 -5.84
C TRP A 70 16.48 -6.34 -5.38
N ALA A 71 16.43 -6.63 -4.07
CA ALA A 71 17.03 -7.82 -3.48
C ALA A 71 16.16 -9.08 -3.55
N LEU A 72 14.93 -9.03 -4.09
CA LEU A 72 14.02 -10.19 -4.11
C LEU A 72 14.65 -11.48 -4.67
N PRO A 73 15.34 -11.47 -5.84
CA PRO A 73 15.95 -12.69 -6.37
C PRO A 73 17.10 -13.22 -5.51
N LEU A 74 17.88 -12.31 -4.93
CA LEU A 74 18.98 -12.63 -4.01
C LEU A 74 18.44 -13.33 -2.76
N ILE A 75 17.40 -12.77 -2.15
CA ILE A 75 16.79 -13.30 -0.92
C ILE A 75 16.18 -14.68 -1.17
N ASN A 76 15.55 -14.92 -2.32
CA ASN A 76 15.04 -16.25 -2.69
C ASN A 76 16.19 -17.29 -2.74
N THR A 77 17.30 -16.94 -3.38
CA THR A 77 18.47 -17.83 -3.47
C THR A 77 19.11 -18.08 -2.10
N LEU A 78 19.22 -17.03 -1.28
CA LEU A 78 19.71 -17.15 0.09
C LEU A 78 18.80 -18.03 0.95
N GLY A 79 17.48 -17.87 0.83
CA GLY A 79 16.50 -18.70 1.53
C GLY A 79 16.62 -20.17 1.14
N MET A 80 16.77 -20.47 -0.16
CA MET A 80 17.04 -21.82 -0.64
C MET A 80 18.35 -22.38 -0.08
N LYS A 81 19.43 -21.60 -0.08
CA LYS A 81 20.72 -22.02 0.52
C LYS A 81 20.55 -22.36 1.99
N VAL A 82 20.02 -21.44 2.79
CA VAL A 82 19.86 -21.63 4.24
C VAL A 82 18.94 -22.82 4.56
N GLY A 83 17.83 -22.96 3.82
CA GLY A 83 16.93 -24.09 3.97
C GLY A 83 17.58 -25.42 3.60
N SER A 84 18.36 -25.44 2.51
CA SER A 84 19.11 -26.61 2.07
C SER A 84 20.16 -27.03 3.10
N GLU A 85 20.98 -26.08 3.57
CA GLU A 85 22.02 -26.35 4.57
C GLU A 85 21.44 -26.90 5.87
N LYS A 86 20.27 -26.41 6.29
CA LYS A 86 19.58 -26.87 7.50
C LYS A 86 19.09 -28.31 7.40
N VAL A 87 18.69 -28.76 6.22
CA VAL A 87 18.07 -30.09 6.02
C VAL A 87 19.07 -31.14 5.55
N PHE A 88 19.99 -30.77 4.65
CA PHE A 88 20.88 -31.69 3.96
C PHE A 88 22.36 -31.56 4.36
N GLY A 89 22.71 -30.53 5.13
CA GLY A 89 24.08 -30.20 5.52
C GLY A 89 24.71 -29.11 4.65
N ALA A 90 25.74 -28.46 5.19
CA ALA A 90 26.45 -27.36 4.53
C ALA A 90 27.73 -27.82 3.80
N GLY A 91 28.15 -27.04 2.81
CA GLY A 91 29.40 -27.25 2.08
C GLY A 91 29.23 -27.24 0.57
N TYR A 92 30.28 -26.82 -0.15
CA TYR A 92 30.28 -26.77 -1.62
C TYR A 92 30.26 -28.15 -2.29
N ASN A 93 30.39 -29.22 -1.51
CA ASN A 93 30.38 -30.61 -1.95
C ASN A 93 29.05 -31.33 -1.63
N VAL A 94 28.04 -30.63 -1.11
CA VAL A 94 26.72 -31.21 -0.79
C VAL A 94 25.70 -30.77 -1.85
N LEU A 95 25.19 -31.73 -2.62
CA LEU A 95 24.17 -31.50 -3.64
C LEU A 95 22.89 -32.29 -3.31
N PRO A 96 21.80 -31.63 -2.90
CA PRO A 96 20.51 -32.28 -2.72
C PRO A 96 19.95 -32.81 -4.04
N ILE A 97 19.48 -34.06 -4.04
CA ILE A 97 18.82 -34.69 -5.19
C ILE A 97 17.46 -35.23 -4.73
N TRP A 98 16.39 -34.82 -5.41
CA TRP A 98 15.06 -35.39 -5.25
C TRP A 98 14.94 -36.62 -6.15
N LYS A 99 14.72 -37.80 -5.55
CA LYS A 99 14.57 -39.08 -6.27
C LYS A 99 13.11 -39.48 -6.52
N LYS A 100 12.19 -38.77 -5.89
CA LYS A 100 10.75 -39.03 -5.94
C LYS A 100 10.06 -37.72 -6.30
N ARG A 101 8.87 -37.85 -6.88
CA ARG A 101 7.98 -36.70 -7.13
C ARG A 101 7.78 -35.90 -5.86
N LEU A 102 7.68 -34.60 -6.05
CA LEU A 102 7.47 -33.64 -4.99
C LEU A 102 6.10 -33.82 -4.35
N ASP A 103 6.03 -33.57 -3.05
CA ASP A 103 4.80 -33.61 -2.26
C ASP A 103 4.52 -32.25 -1.61
N ALA A 104 3.39 -32.14 -0.90
CA ALA A 104 3.00 -30.90 -0.22
C ALA A 104 3.97 -30.46 0.91
N LYS A 105 4.94 -31.30 1.28
CA LYS A 105 5.98 -30.96 2.27
C LYS A 105 7.22 -30.37 1.61
N THR A 106 7.32 -30.42 0.29
CA THR A 106 8.44 -29.87 -0.46
C THR A 106 8.34 -28.34 -0.49
N LEU A 107 9.26 -27.68 0.18
CA LEU A 107 9.34 -26.22 0.26
C LEU A 107 10.38 -25.66 -0.72
N VAL A 108 10.07 -25.76 -2.01
CA VAL A 108 10.84 -25.12 -3.09
C VAL A 108 9.89 -24.17 -3.81
N THR A 109 10.37 -23.01 -4.24
CA THR A 109 9.55 -22.03 -4.97
C THR A 109 9.27 -22.55 -6.38
N THR A 110 7.99 -22.74 -6.71
CA THR A 110 7.49 -23.15 -8.05
C THR A 110 8.30 -24.27 -8.73
N PRO A 111 8.52 -25.42 -8.07
CA PRO A 111 9.33 -26.48 -8.64
C PRO A 111 8.51 -27.25 -9.70
N ASN A 112 9.22 -27.94 -10.59
CA ASN A 112 8.59 -28.91 -11.47
C ASN A 112 8.25 -30.18 -10.68
N SER A 113 7.00 -30.63 -10.72
CA SER A 113 6.52 -31.82 -9.99
C SER A 113 6.66 -33.14 -10.76
N ASP A 114 7.02 -33.07 -12.05
CA ASP A 114 7.14 -34.26 -12.91
C ASP A 114 8.52 -34.91 -12.91
N VAL A 115 9.55 -34.17 -12.50
CA VAL A 115 10.96 -34.61 -12.44
C VAL A 115 11.44 -34.80 -11.01
#